data_AF-A0A1Z4BPQ4-F1
#
_entry.id   AF-A0A1Z4BPQ4-F1
#
_cell.length_a   1.000
_cell.length_b   1.000
_cell.length_c   1.000
_cell.angle_alpha   90.00
_cell.angle_beta   90.00
_cell.angle_gamma   90.00
#
_symmetry.space_group_name_H-M   'P 1'
#
loop_
_entity.id
_entity.type
_entity.pdbx_description
1 polymer ?
#
loop_
_entity_poly.entity_id
_entity_poly.type
_entity_poly.pdbx_seq_one_letter_code
_entity_poly.pdbx_strand_id
1 'polypeptide(L)'
;MIQRIQTVYMLIVAIVAGLPVLFGLDWIRTIVFALSAVLAIYSIFKYKKRSVQQWLNWLNILINFTLLGIFVYRMLNSPGESFISEKGVGVFAPVLSIVFLFMANKAIRRDEKLVKSADRLR
;
A
#
# COMPACT_ATOMS: atom_id res chain seq x y z
N MET A 1 -16.72 13.85 10.62
CA MET A 1 -17.01 12.80 9.61
C MET A 1 -15.72 12.00 9.35
N ILE A 2 -15.40 11.04 10.23
CA ILE A 2 -14.06 10.42 10.30
C ILE A 2 -13.95 9.04 9.64
N GLN A 3 -15.05 8.42 9.20
CA GLN A 3 -14.98 7.12 8.55
C GLN A 3 -15.42 7.23 7.09
N ARG A 4 -14.44 7.39 6.21
CA ARG A 4 -14.61 7.18 4.77
C ARG A 4 -13.94 5.87 4.39
N ILE A 5 -14.54 5.15 3.46
CA ILE A 5 -14.11 3.82 2.99
C ILE A 5 -12.61 3.75 2.65
N GLN A 6 -12.00 4.88 2.25
CA GLN A 6 -10.56 5.00 2.01
C GLN A 6 -9.67 4.63 3.22
N THR A 7 -10.08 4.93 4.46
CA THR A 7 -9.26 4.63 5.65
C THR A 7 -9.21 3.14 5.93
N VAL A 8 -10.30 2.41 5.63
CA VAL A 8 -10.35 0.95 5.75
C VAL A 8 -9.32 0.31 4.80
N TYR A 9 -9.27 0.75 3.54
CA TYR A 9 -8.28 0.25 2.60
C TYR A 9 -6.84 0.55 3.03
N MET A 10 -6.57 1.76 3.52
CA MET A 10 -5.24 2.12 4.02
C MET A 10 -4.83 1.34 5.28
N LEU A 11 -5.80 0.99 6.13
CA LEU A 11 -5.56 0.17 7.33
C LEU A 11 -5.24 -1.28 6.94
N ILE A 12 -5.96 -1.84 5.96
CA ILE A 12 -5.64 -3.16 5.40
C ILE A 12 -4.23 -3.16 4.81
N VAL A 13 -3.84 -2.12 4.07
CA VAL A 13 -2.47 -1.99 3.54
C VAL A 13 -1.44 -1.99 4.67
N ALA A 14 -1.69 -1.26 5.76
CA ALA A 14 -0.76 -1.24 6.89
C ALA A 14 -0.58 -2.62 7.54
N ILE A 15 -1.66 -3.40 7.68
CA ILE A 15 -1.59 -4.78 8.22
C ILE A 15 -0.86 -5.70 7.25
N VAL A 16 -1.23 -5.65 5.96
CA VAL A 16 -0.63 -6.50 4.91
C VAL A 16 0.85 -6.18 4.71
N ALA A 17 1.26 -4.92 4.80
CA ALA A 17 2.66 -4.53 4.74
C ALA A 17 3.42 -4.85 6.04
N GLY A 18 2.75 -4.89 7.19
CA GLY A 18 3.33 -5.25 8.48
C GLY A 18 3.54 -6.76 8.67
N LEU A 19 2.67 -7.60 8.11
CA LEU A 19 2.79 -9.07 8.24
C LEU A 19 4.15 -9.61 7.77
N PRO A 20 4.66 -9.29 6.56
CA PRO A 20 5.95 -9.74 6.05
C PRO A 20 7.15 -9.41 6.97
N VAL A 21 7.07 -8.34 7.76
CA VAL A 21 8.14 -7.95 8.71
C VAL A 21 8.36 -9.02 9.78
N LEU A 22 7.31 -9.76 10.14
CA LEU A 22 7.37 -10.82 11.16
C LEU A 22 7.98 -12.13 10.64
N PHE A 23 8.08 -12.31 9.31
CA PHE A 23 8.57 -13.53 8.68
C PHE A 23 10.10 -13.53 8.45
N GLY A 24 10.84 -12.62 9.07
CA GLY A 24 12.32 -12.64 9.02
C GLY A 24 12.90 -12.31 7.65
N LEU A 25 12.33 -11.34 6.93
CA LEU A 25 12.89 -10.84 5.66
C LEU A 25 14.25 -10.16 5.86
N ASP A 26 15.05 -10.09 4.79
CA ASP A 26 16.29 -9.33 4.77
C ASP A 26 16.07 -7.86 5.18
N TRP A 27 17.03 -7.31 5.93
CA TRP A 27 16.96 -5.98 6.56
C TRP A 27 16.50 -4.87 5.61
N ILE A 28 16.95 -4.91 4.35
CA ILE A 28 16.54 -3.96 3.31
C ILE A 28 15.02 -4.05 3.04
N ARG A 29 14.49 -5.25 2.79
CA ARG A 29 13.05 -5.44 2.53
C ARG A 29 12.21 -5.09 3.74
N THR A 30 12.67 -5.48 4.93
CA THR A 30 12.00 -5.18 6.18
C THR A 30 11.84 -3.67 6.38
N ILE A 31 12.90 -2.89 6.13
CA ILE A 31 12.85 -1.42 6.21
C ILE A 31 11.85 -0.85 5.20
N VAL A 32 11.86 -1.35 3.96
CA VAL A 32 10.98 -0.83 2.90
C VAL A 32 9.50 -1.18 3.16
N PHE A 33 9.20 -2.38 3.66
CA PHE A 33 7.84 -2.75 4.09
C PHE A 33 7.36 -1.93 5.30
N ALA A 34 8.23 -1.74 6.30
CA ALA A 34 7.92 -0.89 7.44
C ALA A 34 7.62 0.55 6.99
N LEU A 35 8.40 1.08 6.05
CA LEU A 35 8.19 2.42 5.50
C LEU A 35 6.87 2.52 4.73
N SER A 36 6.50 1.50 3.95
CA SER A 36 5.18 1.38 3.31
C SER A 36 4.03 1.40 4.32
N ALA A 37 4.15 0.63 5.42
CA ALA A 37 3.14 0.59 6.48
C ALA A 37 3.01 1.95 7.20
N VAL A 38 4.14 2.57 7.55
CA VAL A 38 4.17 3.90 8.18
C VAL A 38 3.56 4.96 7.26
N LEU A 39 3.86 4.92 5.96
CA LEU A 39 3.25 5.83 4.99
C LEU A 39 1.73 5.66 4.88
N ALA A 40 1.24 4.42 4.89
CA ALA A 40 -0.20 4.15 4.87
C ALA A 40 -0.89 4.72 6.12
N ILE A 41 -0.31 4.49 7.30
CA ILE A 41 -0.81 5.04 8.57
C ILE A 41 -0.76 6.58 8.56
N TYR A 42 0.35 7.16 8.13
CA TYR A 42 0.51 8.61 8.04
C TYR A 42 -0.51 9.24 7.07
N SER A 43 -0.81 8.56 5.95
CA SER A 43 -1.82 8.98 4.99
C SER A 43 -3.22 9.06 5.64
N ILE A 44 -3.56 8.14 6.55
CA ILE A 44 -4.84 8.16 7.30
C ILE A 44 -4.99 9.46 8.10
N PHE A 45 -3.93 9.91 8.80
CA PHE A 45 -3.95 11.15 9.57
C PHE A 45 -4.07 12.42 8.70
N LYS A 46 -3.71 12.37 7.42
CA LYS A 46 -3.80 13.49 6.48
C LYS A 46 -5.17 13.69 5.83
N TYR A 47 -6.25 13.19 6.43
CA TYR A 47 -7.63 13.25 5.91
C TYR A 47 -8.15 14.65 5.51
N LYS A 48 -7.60 15.71 6.10
CA LYS A 48 -7.97 17.09 5.74
C LYS A 48 -7.45 17.51 4.36
N LYS A 49 -6.31 16.97 3.92
CA LYS A 49 -5.66 17.31 2.64
C LYS A 49 -5.71 16.14 1.67
N ARG A 50 -6.83 16.03 0.94
CA ARG A 50 -7.11 14.90 0.02
C ARG A 50 -6.10 14.77 -1.13
N SER A 51 -5.60 15.89 -1.64
CA SER A 51 -4.53 15.91 -2.64
C SER A 51 -3.24 15.30 -2.10
N VAL A 52 -2.87 15.62 -0.86
CA VAL A 52 -1.70 15.04 -0.18
C VAL A 52 -1.90 13.54 0.07
N GLN A 53 -3.09 13.10 0.48
CA GLN A 53 -3.39 11.67 0.64
C GLN A 53 -3.22 10.89 -0.67
N GLN A 54 -3.69 11.43 -1.80
CA GLN A 54 -3.50 10.77 -3.10
C GLN A 54 -2.02 10.68 -3.47
N TRP A 55 -1.24 11.75 -3.25
CA TRP A 55 0.20 11.74 -3.51
C TRP A 55 0.95 10.74 -2.63
N LEU A 56 0.65 10.68 -1.33
CA LEU A 56 1.24 9.70 -0.41
C LEU A 56 0.90 8.26 -0.82
N ASN A 57 -0.34 8.00 -1.24
CA ASN A 57 -0.74 6.68 -1.72
C ASN A 57 -0.05 6.32 -3.04
N TRP A 58 0.15 7.27 -3.95
CA TRP A 58 0.92 7.04 -5.18
C TRP A 58 2.39 6.71 -4.89
N LEU A 59 3.00 7.43 -3.95
CA LEU A 59 4.34 7.12 -3.47
C LEU A 59 4.41 5.71 -2.87
N ASN A 60 3.39 5.33 -2.11
CA ASN A 60 3.30 3.99 -1.52
C ASN A 60 3.12 2.88 -2.59
N ILE A 61 2.33 3.14 -3.64
CA ILE A 61 2.21 2.23 -4.79
C ILE A 61 3.57 2.03 -5.46
N LEU A 62 4.31 3.12 -5.69
CA LEU A 62 5.63 3.05 -6.32
C LEU A 62 6.60 2.17 -5.50
N ILE A 63 6.62 2.34 -4.18
CA ILE A 63 7.44 1.52 -3.26
C ILE A 63 7.07 0.04 -3.36
N ASN A 64 5.77 -0.28 -3.29
CA ASN A 64 5.31 -1.67 -3.39
C ASN A 64 5.59 -2.26 -4.78
N PHE A 65 5.55 -1.46 -5.84
CA PHE A 65 5.91 -1.89 -7.18
C PHE A 65 7.40 -2.21 -7.31
N THR A 66 8.28 -1.38 -6.74
CA THR A 66 9.72 -1.68 -6.65
C THR A 66 9.98 -2.96 -5.85
N LEU A 67 9.31 -3.14 -4.70
CA LEU A 67 9.38 -4.37 -3.91
C LEU A 67 8.99 -5.59 -4.75
N LEU A 68 7.86 -5.50 -5.46
CA LEU A 68 7.39 -6.55 -6.35
C LEU A 68 8.45 -6.91 -7.40
N GLY A 69 9.08 -5.92 -8.04
CA GLY A 69 10.17 -6.12 -8.99
C GLY A 69 11.37 -6.86 -8.37
N ILE A 70 11.77 -6.51 -7.14
CA ILE A 70 12.85 -7.19 -6.41
C ILE A 70 12.48 -8.64 -6.10
N PHE A 71 11.24 -8.90 -5.70
CA PHE A 71 10.77 -10.26 -5.43
C PHE A 71 10.75 -11.12 -6.70
N VAL A 72 10.20 -10.60 -7.80
CA VAL A 72 10.18 -11.29 -9.10
C VAL A 72 11.60 -11.56 -9.59
N TYR A 73 12.50 -10.58 -9.50
CA TYR A 73 13.90 -10.76 -9.89
C TYR A 73 14.60 -11.87 -9.07
N ARG A 74 14.42 -11.90 -7.74
CA ARG A 74 15.00 -12.97 -6.91
C ARG A 74 14.38 -14.34 -7.23
N MET A 75 13.08 -14.39 -7.54
CA MET A 75 12.40 -15.62 -7.93
C MET A 75 12.97 -16.18 -9.24
N LEU A 76 13.26 -15.34 -10.23
CA LEU A 76 13.82 -15.74 -11.51
C LEU A 76 15.30 -16.16 -11.43
N ASN A 77 16.07 -15.56 -10.51
CA ASN A 77 17.52 -15.81 -10.39
C ASN A 77 17.90 -16.81 -9.27
N SER A 78 16.95 -17.35 -8.52
CA SER A 78 17.24 -18.38 -7.51
C SER A 78 17.26 -19.77 -8.16
N PRO A 79 18.37 -20.52 -8.10
CA PRO A 79 18.42 -21.87 -8.63
C PRO A 79 17.63 -22.82 -7.74
N GLY A 80 16.58 -23.43 -8.30
CA GLY A 80 16.08 -24.77 -7.93
C GLY A 80 15.54 -25.06 -6.52
N GLU A 81 15.58 -24.16 -5.54
CA GLU A 81 15.06 -24.44 -4.19
C GLU A 81 13.59 -24.06 -4.04
N SER A 82 12.75 -25.11 -3.98
CA SER A 82 11.39 -25.19 -3.44
C SER A 82 10.51 -23.94 -3.65
N PHE A 83 9.83 -23.94 -4.79
CA PHE A 83 8.96 -22.87 -5.29
C PHE A 83 7.77 -22.45 -4.40
N ILE A 84 7.51 -23.09 -3.26
CA ILE A 84 6.17 -23.05 -2.65
C ILE A 84 6.12 -22.58 -1.19
N SER A 85 7.14 -22.80 -0.34
CA SER A 85 6.89 -22.69 1.11
C SER A 85 7.24 -21.36 1.78
N GLU A 86 8.19 -20.57 1.27
CA GLU A 86 8.60 -19.30 1.93
C GLU A 86 8.70 -18.09 0.99
N LYS A 87 9.00 -18.32 -0.30
CA LYS A 87 9.29 -17.23 -1.25
C LYS A 87 8.01 -16.61 -1.86
N GLY A 88 6.91 -17.37 -1.97
CA GLY A 88 5.66 -16.92 -2.61
C GLY A 88 4.84 -15.94 -1.76
N VAL A 89 4.86 -16.08 -0.43
CA VAL A 89 4.13 -15.20 0.50
C VAL A 89 4.66 -13.76 0.42
N GLY A 90 5.97 -13.59 0.21
CA GLY A 90 6.59 -12.28 0.06
C GLY A 90 6.13 -11.49 -1.18
N VAL A 91 5.74 -12.18 -2.26
CA VAL A 91 5.22 -11.56 -3.50
C VAL A 91 3.77 -11.11 -3.33
N PHE A 92 2.99 -11.84 -2.52
CA PHE A 92 1.56 -11.57 -2.32
C PHE A 92 1.32 -10.25 -1.59
N ALA A 93 2.12 -9.95 -0.56
CA ALA A 93 1.96 -8.73 0.24
C ALA A 93 2.05 -7.41 -0.56
N PRO A 94 3.06 -7.18 -1.43
CA PRO A 94 3.14 -5.97 -2.23
C PRO A 94 2.05 -5.91 -3.30
N VAL A 95 1.67 -7.05 -3.90
CA VAL A 95 0.55 -7.10 -4.87
C VAL A 95 -0.76 -6.68 -4.20
N LEU A 96 -1.10 -7.28 -3.07
CA LEU A 96 -2.30 -6.92 -2.31
C LEU A 96 -2.27 -5.46 -1.88
N SER A 97 -1.12 -4.97 -1.39
CA SER A 97 -0.95 -3.57 -1.00
C SER A 97 -1.23 -2.62 -2.17
N ILE A 98 -0.74 -2.91 -3.37
CA ILE A 98 -1.01 -2.11 -4.57
C ILE A 98 -2.51 -2.07 -4.87
N VAL A 99 -3.20 -3.22 -4.88
CA VAL A 99 -4.63 -3.30 -5.16
C VAL A 99 -5.43 -2.44 -4.18
N PHE A 100 -5.17 -2.57 -2.88
CA PHE A 100 -5.87 -1.78 -1.86
C PHE A 100 -5.52 -0.29 -1.92
N LEU A 101 -4.28 0.09 -2.23
CA LEU A 101 -3.91 1.49 -2.45
C LEU A 101 -4.62 2.10 -3.67
N PHE A 102 -4.80 1.33 -4.75
CA PHE A 102 -5.59 1.75 -5.91
C PHE A 102 -7.06 1.97 -5.53
N MET A 103 -7.65 1.07 -4.76
CA MET A 103 -9.02 1.22 -4.25
C MET A 103 -9.15 2.43 -3.33
N ALA A 104 -8.17 2.67 -2.46
CA ALA A 104 -8.11 3.86 -1.62
C ALA A 104 -8.08 5.14 -2.46
N ASN A 105 -7.25 5.19 -3.50
CA ASN A 105 -7.19 6.33 -4.42
C ASN A 105 -8.50 6.59 -5.16
N LYS A 106 -9.17 5.52 -5.62
CA LYS A 106 -10.50 5.63 -6.23
C LYS A 106 -11.52 6.22 -5.26
N ALA A 107 -11.49 5.79 -3.99
CA ALA A 107 -12.35 6.32 -2.94
C ALA A 107 -12.06 7.81 -2.64
N ILE A 108 -10.79 8.20 -2.48
CA ILE A 108 -10.41 9.60 -2.23
C ILE A 108 -10.90 10.51 -3.37
N ARG A 109 -10.74 10.09 -4.63
CA ARG A 109 -11.19 10.85 -5.80
C ARG A 109 -12.71 11.02 -5.84
N ARG A 110 -13.46 9.96 -5.52
CA ARG A 110 -14.92 10.04 -5.42
C ARG A 110 -15.34 11.04 -4.34
N ASP A 111 -14.69 10.98 -3.18
CA ASP A 111 -14.97 11.88 -2.08
C ASP A 111 -14.70 13.35 -2.45
N GLU A 112 -13.58 13.61 -3.12
CA GLU A 112 -13.21 14.95 -3.61
C GLU A 112 -14.23 15.51 -4.61
N LYS A 113 -14.70 14.68 -5.56
CA LYS A 113 -15.75 15.06 -6.51
C LYS A 113 -17.06 15.43 -5.80
N LEU A 114 -17.47 14.63 -4.81
CA LEU A 114 -18.71 14.89 -4.05
C LEU A 114 -18.67 16.20 -3.27
N VAL A 115 -17.53 16.54 -2.68
CA VAL A 115 -17.37 17.83 -1.97
C VAL A 115 -17.38 18.99 -2.96
N LYS A 116 -16.67 18.88 -4.09
CA LYS A 116 -16.66 19.91 -5.13
C LYS A 116 -18.03 20.11 -5.79
N SER A 117 -18.81 19.05 -5.98
CA SER A 117 -20.17 19.17 -6.54
C SER A 117 -21.16 19.81 -5.57
N ALA A 118 -21.05 19.53 -4.27
CA ALA A 118 -21.88 20.16 -3.25
C ALA A 118 -21.57 21.66 -3.11
N ASP A 119 -20.30 22.04 -3.22
CA ASP A 119 -19.85 23.44 -3.16
C ASP A 119 -20.31 24.26 -4.37
N ARG A 120 -20.52 23.62 -5.53
CA ARG A 120 -21.04 24.29 -6.75
C ARG A 120 -22.55 24.57 -6.73
N LEU A 121 -23.30 23.90 -5.85
CA LEU A 121 -24.76 24.06 -5.73
C LEU A 121 -25.15 25.10 -4.67
N ARG A 122 -24.16 25.61 -3.94
CA ARG A 122 -24.33 26.56 -2.84
C ARG A 122 -23.90 27.95 -3.29
#